data_AF-A0AAV1Z251-F1
#
_entry.id   AF-A0AAV1Z251-F1
#
_cell.length_a   1.000
_cell.length_b   1.000
_cell.length_c   1.000
_cell.angle_alpha   90.00
_cell.angle_beta   90.00
_cell.angle_gamma   90.00
#
_symmetry.space_group_name_H-M   'P 1'
#
loop_
_entity.id
_entity.type
_entity.pdbx_description
1 polymer ?
#
loop_
_entity_poly.entity_id
_entity_poly.type
_entity_poly.pdbx_seq_one_letter_code
_entity_poly.pdbx_strand_id
1 'polypeptide(L)'
;MATCDVIEDFYNDGVHYLELRTTPKESDLIATQDMYITTVMKAIEDTCFEKCKGFSVKLLLSIDRKRSPSCAQETLKIAEKYFSGSSSVIGIDLSGNPNSGDISHFLPYLEYAKKIGLKLAIHVSEVPGNFEEVESLLKLEPGRLGHGTYLLPKKNSIIIVSLSIFILECCLTSNVISKTVSSYEDHHLTLLREMNYPYVLCTDDKGIFNTSLSNEYYLASKYYSLTKHDLFNLSYESIDYIFSPEREKKELKNIWKKYENSC
;
A
#
# COMPACT_ATOMS: atom_id res chain seq x y z
N MET A 1 -6.75 -11.93 -16.82
CA MET A 1 -6.35 -13.16 -16.12
C MET A 1 -5.71 -12.77 -14.80
N ALA A 2 -4.44 -12.35 -14.74
CA ALA A 2 -3.77 -12.01 -13.46
C ALA A 2 -4.54 -11.00 -12.57
N THR A 3 -5.03 -9.88 -13.11
CA THR A 3 -5.82 -8.91 -12.32
C THR A 3 -7.13 -9.51 -11.81
N CYS A 4 -7.83 -10.32 -12.61
CA CYS A 4 -9.07 -10.98 -12.19
C CYS A 4 -8.81 -11.94 -11.03
N ASP A 5 -7.77 -12.77 -11.16
CA ASP A 5 -7.40 -13.77 -10.16
C ASP A 5 -7.03 -13.09 -8.82
N VAL A 6 -6.28 -11.98 -8.86
CA VAL A 6 -5.94 -11.20 -7.65
C VAL A 6 -7.19 -10.66 -6.95
N ILE A 7 -8.17 -10.15 -7.71
CA ILE A 7 -9.41 -9.61 -7.16
C ILE A 7 -10.26 -10.72 -6.54
N GLU A 8 -10.46 -11.82 -7.27
CA GLU A 8 -11.21 -12.98 -6.79
C GLU A 8 -10.58 -13.55 -5.52
N ASP A 9 -9.26 -13.65 -5.48
CA ASP A 9 -8.52 -14.13 -4.32
C ASP A 9 -8.72 -13.24 -3.08
N PHE A 10 -8.55 -11.92 -3.19
CA PHE A 10 -8.77 -11.02 -2.05
C PHE A 10 -10.23 -11.01 -1.62
N TYR A 11 -11.16 -11.06 -2.56
CA TYR A 11 -12.59 -11.17 -2.26
C TYR A 11 -12.91 -12.44 -1.48
N ASN A 12 -12.38 -13.59 -1.93
CA ASN A 12 -12.55 -14.87 -1.25
C ASN A 12 -11.84 -14.93 0.11
N ASP A 13 -10.80 -14.13 0.32
CA ASP A 13 -10.12 -13.93 1.60
C ASP A 13 -10.88 -12.98 2.56
N GLY A 14 -12.09 -12.54 2.18
CA GLY A 14 -12.96 -11.70 3.00
C GLY A 14 -12.65 -10.20 2.95
N VAL A 15 -11.82 -9.76 2.00
CA VAL A 15 -11.49 -8.34 1.83
C VAL A 15 -12.67 -7.60 1.19
N HIS A 16 -13.05 -6.46 1.77
CA HIS A 16 -14.13 -5.60 1.23
C HIS A 16 -13.62 -4.39 0.44
N TYR A 17 -12.36 -4.00 0.65
CA TYR A 17 -11.74 -2.86 -0.01
C TYR A 17 -10.27 -3.16 -0.32
N LEU A 18 -9.85 -2.89 -1.56
CA LEU A 18 -8.49 -3.14 -2.03
C LEU A 18 -7.93 -1.90 -2.74
N GLU A 19 -6.78 -1.39 -2.27
CA GLU A 19 -5.93 -0.49 -3.05
C GLU A 19 -4.86 -1.31 -3.77
N LEU A 20 -5.12 -1.67 -5.03
CA LEU A 20 -4.20 -2.43 -5.85
C LEU A 20 -3.14 -1.50 -6.44
N ARG A 21 -1.87 -1.85 -6.23
CA ARG A 21 -0.72 -1.14 -6.79
C ARG A 21 -0.25 -1.82 -8.06
N THR A 22 0.11 -1.03 -9.07
CA THR A 22 0.76 -1.59 -10.26
C THR A 22 1.62 -0.58 -10.98
N THR A 23 2.80 -1.01 -11.45
CA THR A 23 3.63 -0.25 -12.37
C THR A 23 3.04 -0.37 -13.79
N PRO A 24 2.70 0.74 -14.48
CA PRO A 24 2.31 0.69 -15.88
C PRO A 24 3.45 0.14 -16.75
N LYS A 25 3.16 -0.84 -17.62
CA LYS A 25 4.17 -1.54 -18.43
C LYS A 25 3.77 -1.63 -19.89
N GLU A 26 4.78 -1.62 -20.76
CA GLU A 26 4.66 -1.99 -22.16
C GLU A 26 5.13 -3.43 -22.37
N SER A 27 4.58 -4.12 -23.36
CA SER A 27 5.00 -5.46 -23.80
C SER A 27 4.58 -5.69 -25.26
N ASP A 28 4.97 -6.81 -25.86
CA ASP A 28 4.56 -7.15 -27.24
C ASP A 28 3.03 -7.17 -27.42
N LEU A 29 2.28 -7.47 -26.35
CA LEU A 29 0.82 -7.48 -26.33
C LEU A 29 0.20 -6.17 -25.85
N ILE A 30 0.99 -5.26 -25.28
CA ILE A 30 0.54 -4.01 -24.67
C ILE A 30 1.39 -2.86 -25.17
N ALA A 31 0.88 -2.17 -26.18
CA ALA A 31 1.63 -1.17 -26.92
C ALA A 31 1.96 0.09 -26.12
N THR A 32 1.16 0.44 -25.10
CA THR A 32 1.36 1.64 -24.28
C THR A 32 1.02 1.40 -22.82
N GLN A 33 1.61 2.21 -21.93
CA GLN A 33 1.27 2.20 -20.50
C GLN A 33 -0.20 2.59 -20.24
N ASP A 34 -0.79 3.43 -21.08
CA ASP A 34 -2.22 3.78 -21.01
C ASP A 34 -3.10 2.55 -21.34
N MET A 35 -2.72 1.78 -22.36
CA MET A 35 -3.39 0.54 -22.73
C MET A 35 -3.27 -0.52 -21.61
N TYR A 36 -2.13 -0.57 -20.92
CA TYR A 36 -1.96 -1.41 -19.73
C TYR A 36 -3.01 -1.06 -18.65
N ILE A 37 -3.10 0.22 -18.28
CA ILE A 37 -3.97 0.66 -17.19
C ILE A 37 -5.44 0.53 -17.54
N THR A 38 -5.85 0.85 -18.77
CA THR A 38 -7.23 0.60 -19.22
C THR A 38 -7.59 -0.88 -19.20
N THR A 39 -6.66 -1.77 -19.54
CA THR A 39 -6.87 -3.22 -19.44
C THR A 39 -7.06 -3.67 -17.99
N VAL A 40 -6.24 -3.16 -17.06
CA VAL A 40 -6.37 -3.43 -15.63
C VAL A 40 -7.70 -2.92 -15.08
N MET A 41 -8.09 -1.68 -15.41
CA MET A 41 -9.35 -1.08 -14.98
C MET A 41 -10.57 -1.86 -15.49
N LYS A 42 -10.55 -2.27 -16.76
CA LYS A 42 -11.62 -3.10 -17.33
C LYS A 42 -11.70 -4.46 -16.63
N ALA A 43 -10.57 -5.11 -16.38
CA ALA A 43 -10.54 -6.36 -15.65
C ALA A 43 -11.12 -6.22 -14.22
N ILE A 44 -10.85 -5.09 -13.55
CA ILE A 44 -11.45 -4.78 -12.25
C ILE A 44 -12.98 -4.64 -12.36
N GLU A 45 -13.44 -3.82 -13.29
CA GLU A 45 -14.87 -3.56 -13.50
C GLU A 45 -15.65 -4.85 -13.79
N ASP A 46 -15.18 -5.62 -14.78
CA ASP A 46 -15.82 -6.88 -15.20
C ASP A 46 -15.85 -7.88 -14.03
N THR A 47 -14.74 -8.05 -13.31
CA THR A 47 -14.64 -9.02 -12.20
C THR A 47 -15.51 -8.63 -11.01
N CYS A 48 -15.51 -7.35 -10.61
CA CYS A 48 -16.36 -6.87 -9.51
C CYS A 48 -17.85 -6.93 -9.87
N PHE A 49 -18.21 -6.71 -11.14
CA PHE A 49 -19.60 -6.81 -11.59
C PHE A 49 -20.10 -8.26 -11.63
N GLU A 50 -19.30 -9.17 -12.21
CA GLU A 50 -19.72 -10.54 -12.47
C GLU A 50 -19.57 -11.46 -11.25
N LYS A 51 -18.46 -11.33 -10.51
CA LYS A 51 -18.03 -12.33 -9.51
C LYS A 51 -17.90 -11.77 -8.09
N CYS A 52 -17.43 -10.54 -7.93
CA CYS A 52 -17.09 -9.95 -6.64
C CYS A 52 -18.02 -8.78 -6.26
N LYS A 53 -19.34 -9.01 -6.25
CA LYS A 53 -20.33 -7.95 -6.05
C LYS A 53 -20.15 -7.25 -4.71
N GLY A 54 -20.06 -5.92 -4.76
CA GLY A 54 -19.84 -5.09 -3.56
C GLY A 54 -18.39 -5.00 -3.11
N PHE A 55 -17.45 -5.61 -3.84
CA PHE A 55 -16.02 -5.42 -3.61
C PHE A 55 -15.55 -4.11 -4.23
N SER A 56 -14.92 -3.25 -3.43
CA SER A 56 -14.37 -2.00 -3.94
C SER A 56 -12.88 -2.12 -4.17
N VAL A 57 -12.44 -1.79 -5.39
CA VAL A 57 -11.04 -1.81 -5.79
C VAL A 57 -10.65 -0.44 -6.33
N LYS A 58 -9.54 0.09 -5.83
CA LYS A 58 -8.90 1.34 -6.26
C LYS A 58 -7.48 1.05 -6.72
N LEU A 59 -6.92 1.96 -7.50
CA LEU A 59 -5.59 1.85 -8.08
C LEU A 59 -4.65 2.94 -7.58
N LEU A 60 -3.44 2.51 -7.25
CA LEU A 60 -2.27 3.38 -7.15
C LEU A 60 -1.31 3.00 -8.27
N LEU A 61 -0.88 3.99 -9.05
CA LEU A 61 0.09 3.74 -10.12
C LEU A 61 1.50 3.88 -9.56
N SER A 62 2.30 2.83 -9.69
CA SER A 62 3.64 2.76 -9.13
C SER A 62 4.67 3.39 -10.06
N ILE A 63 5.45 4.32 -9.53
CA ILE A 63 6.72 4.78 -10.10
C ILE A 63 7.81 3.85 -9.58
N ASP A 64 8.50 3.16 -10.48
CA ASP A 64 9.62 2.26 -10.15
C ASP A 64 10.95 3.05 -10.13
N ARG A 65 11.62 3.03 -8.99
CA ARG A 65 12.94 3.63 -8.73
C ARG A 65 14.01 3.27 -9.75
N LYS A 66 13.92 2.11 -10.42
CA LYS A 66 14.87 1.67 -11.46
C LYS A 66 14.63 2.32 -12.83
N ARG A 67 13.43 2.85 -13.09
CA ARG A 67 13.06 3.40 -14.40
C ARG A 67 13.50 4.85 -14.54
N SER A 68 13.52 5.35 -15.76
CA SER A 68 13.89 6.74 -16.03
C SER A 68 12.83 7.73 -15.51
N PRO A 69 13.21 8.99 -15.22
CA PRO A 69 12.26 10.06 -14.89
C PRO A 69 11.18 10.29 -15.95
N SER A 70 11.47 10.02 -17.22
CA SER A 70 10.47 10.07 -18.30
C SER A 70 9.35 9.04 -18.12
N CYS A 71 9.65 7.84 -17.60
CA CYS A 71 8.64 6.84 -17.26
C CYS A 71 7.75 7.31 -16.10
N ALA A 72 8.34 8.00 -15.11
CA ALA A 72 7.58 8.60 -14.00
C ALA A 72 6.63 9.69 -14.51
N GLN A 73 7.09 10.53 -15.44
CA GLN A 73 6.24 11.54 -16.08
C GLN A 73 5.05 10.92 -16.81
N GLU A 74 5.26 9.82 -17.55
CA GLU A 74 4.19 9.13 -18.27
C GLU A 74 3.18 8.50 -17.31
N THR A 75 3.67 7.82 -16.27
CA THR A 75 2.83 7.25 -15.19
C THR A 75 1.96 8.31 -14.55
N LEU A 76 2.53 9.50 -14.29
CA LEU A 76 1.80 10.63 -13.69
C LEU A 76 0.72 11.19 -14.61
N LYS A 77 0.99 11.34 -15.91
CA LYS A 77 -0.02 11.77 -16.90
C LYS A 77 -1.19 10.81 -16.96
N ILE A 78 -0.92 9.51 -16.92
CA ILE A 78 -1.95 8.47 -16.90
C ILE A 78 -2.76 8.57 -15.60
N ALA A 79 -2.09 8.71 -14.45
CA ALA A 79 -2.77 8.85 -13.17
C ALA A 79 -3.70 10.08 -13.14
N GLU A 80 -3.23 11.25 -13.60
CA GLU A 80 -4.02 12.47 -13.68
C GLU A 80 -5.27 12.32 -14.58
N LYS A 81 -5.09 11.71 -15.75
CA LYS A 81 -6.18 11.41 -16.69
C LYS A 81 -7.29 10.59 -16.02
N TYR A 82 -6.93 9.50 -15.34
CA TYR A 82 -7.91 8.59 -14.75
C TYR A 82 -8.45 9.02 -13.38
N PHE A 83 -7.69 9.82 -12.63
CA PHE A 83 -8.15 10.47 -11.41
C PHE A 83 -9.30 11.45 -11.69
N SER A 84 -9.14 12.27 -12.74
CA SER A 84 -10.15 13.27 -13.14
C SER A 84 -11.41 12.65 -13.76
N GLY A 85 -11.29 11.48 -14.41
CA GLY A 85 -12.35 10.91 -15.23
C GLY A 85 -13.10 9.71 -14.65
N SER A 86 -12.50 8.92 -13.74
CA SER A 86 -13.06 7.60 -13.37
C SER A 86 -13.05 7.26 -11.88
N SER A 87 -12.41 8.05 -11.01
CA SER A 87 -12.26 7.79 -9.56
C SER A 87 -11.71 6.40 -9.17
N SER A 88 -11.24 5.59 -10.13
CA SER A 88 -10.63 4.28 -9.89
C SER A 88 -9.14 4.42 -9.57
N VAL A 89 -8.42 5.30 -10.26
CA VAL A 89 -7.05 5.69 -9.89
C VAL A 89 -7.13 6.82 -8.87
N ILE A 90 -6.53 6.62 -7.70
CA ILE A 90 -6.65 7.56 -6.56
C ILE A 90 -5.31 8.08 -6.06
N GLY A 91 -4.20 7.54 -6.56
CA GLY A 91 -2.89 7.93 -6.08
C GLY A 91 -1.72 7.33 -6.84
N ILE A 92 -0.53 7.67 -6.34
CA ILE A 92 0.77 7.21 -6.80
C ILE A 92 1.44 6.43 -5.68
N ASP A 93 2.10 5.36 -6.09
CA ASP A 93 3.06 4.63 -5.27
C ASP A 93 4.49 4.89 -5.76
N LEU A 94 5.46 4.93 -4.85
CA LEU A 94 6.89 4.92 -5.18
C LEU A 94 7.52 3.66 -4.60
N SER A 95 8.02 2.79 -5.46
CA SER A 95 8.50 1.44 -5.13
C SER A 95 9.64 1.00 -6.05
N GLY A 96 9.96 -0.29 -6.09
CA GLY A 96 11.10 -0.84 -6.82
C GLY A 96 12.31 -1.06 -5.91
N ASN A 97 13.49 -1.29 -6.49
CA ASN A 97 14.68 -1.58 -5.66
C ASN A 97 15.08 -0.34 -4.85
N PRO A 98 15.12 -0.43 -3.51
CA PRO A 98 15.46 0.70 -2.65
C PRO A 98 16.92 1.17 -2.79
N ASN A 99 17.79 0.35 -3.39
CA ASN A 99 19.20 0.70 -3.67
C ASN A 99 19.40 1.27 -5.09
N SER A 100 18.34 1.61 -5.81
CA SER A 100 18.40 2.08 -7.19
C SER A 100 17.74 3.44 -7.36
N GLY A 101 18.22 4.19 -8.35
CA GLY A 101 17.71 5.52 -8.66
C GLY A 101 18.23 6.58 -7.68
N ASP A 102 18.31 7.81 -8.16
CA ASP A 102 18.45 8.98 -7.31
C ASP A 102 17.03 9.52 -7.07
N ILE A 103 16.60 9.51 -5.80
CA ILE A 103 15.25 9.92 -5.43
C ILE A 103 14.93 11.35 -5.83
N SER A 104 15.96 12.22 -5.88
CA SER A 104 15.80 13.64 -6.20
C SER A 104 15.20 13.85 -7.59
N HIS A 105 15.44 12.91 -8.52
CA HIS A 105 14.84 12.94 -9.85
C HIS A 105 13.34 12.66 -9.84
N PHE A 106 12.82 11.99 -8.81
CA PHE A 106 11.40 11.62 -8.71
C PHE A 106 10.58 12.59 -7.86
N LEU A 107 11.22 13.34 -6.94
CA LEU A 107 10.54 14.30 -6.05
C LEU A 107 9.62 15.29 -6.80
N PRO A 108 10.02 15.93 -7.92
CA PRO A 108 9.14 16.88 -8.61
C PRO A 108 7.83 16.25 -9.11
N TYR A 109 7.85 14.96 -9.48
CA TYR A 109 6.66 14.24 -9.93
C TYR A 109 5.72 13.89 -8.77
N LEU A 110 6.30 13.50 -7.62
CA LEU A 110 5.53 13.22 -6.41
C LEU A 110 4.90 14.49 -5.82
N GLU A 111 5.66 15.60 -5.79
CA GLU A 111 5.16 16.92 -5.41
C GLU A 111 3.99 17.36 -6.30
N TYR A 112 4.14 17.20 -7.62
CA TYR A 112 3.07 17.50 -8.56
C TYR A 112 1.84 16.62 -8.35
N ALA A 113 2.02 15.32 -8.16
CA ALA A 113 0.93 14.39 -7.87
C ALA A 113 0.13 14.84 -6.63
N LYS A 114 0.81 15.15 -5.53
CA LYS A 114 0.16 15.70 -4.32
C LYS A 114 -0.57 17.02 -4.61
N LYS A 115 0.04 17.92 -5.39
CA LYS A 115 -0.54 19.22 -5.76
C LYS A 115 -1.86 19.09 -6.53
N ILE A 116 -1.98 18.09 -7.39
CA ILE A 116 -3.23 17.82 -8.13
C ILE A 116 -4.24 16.97 -7.35
N GLY A 117 -3.92 16.60 -6.10
CA GLY A 117 -4.82 15.89 -5.20
C GLY A 117 -4.69 14.36 -5.21
N LEU A 118 -3.79 13.79 -6.02
CA LEU A 118 -3.47 12.37 -5.94
C LEU A 118 -2.87 12.05 -4.57
N LYS A 119 -3.27 10.91 -4.00
CA LYS A 119 -2.69 10.42 -2.76
C LYS A 119 -1.31 9.81 -3.01
N LEU A 120 -0.44 9.89 -2.02
CA LEU A 120 0.90 9.33 -2.09
C LEU A 120 1.04 8.24 -1.04
N ALA A 121 1.54 7.09 -1.45
CA ALA A 121 2.09 6.11 -0.53
C ALA A 121 3.47 5.68 -1.01
N ILE A 122 4.45 5.71 -0.10
CA ILE A 122 5.87 5.69 -0.49
C ILE A 122 6.58 4.59 0.28
N HIS A 123 7.27 3.70 -0.43
CA HIS A 123 8.16 2.73 0.20
C HIS A 123 9.40 3.44 0.74
N VAL A 124 9.64 3.27 2.04
CA VAL A 124 10.74 3.92 2.76
C VAL A 124 11.40 2.96 3.72
N SER A 125 12.71 3.13 3.92
CA SER A 125 13.49 2.41 4.94
C SER A 125 13.32 0.89 4.91
N GLU A 126 13.35 0.30 3.70
CA GLU A 126 13.48 -1.15 3.49
C GLU A 126 14.93 -1.63 3.63
N VAL A 127 15.88 -0.70 3.52
CA VAL A 127 17.33 -0.93 3.70
C VAL A 127 17.89 0.06 4.73
N PRO A 128 18.98 -0.30 5.43
CA PRO A 128 19.60 0.62 6.38
C PRO A 128 20.32 1.77 5.65
N GLY A 129 20.42 2.92 6.33
CA GLY A 129 21.44 3.93 6.01
C GLY A 129 21.11 4.99 4.94
N ASN A 130 19.83 5.25 4.63
CA ASN A 130 19.44 6.25 3.63
C ASN A 130 18.64 7.43 4.21
N PHE A 131 19.25 8.14 5.18
CA PHE A 131 18.58 9.17 5.97
C PHE A 131 18.10 10.37 5.13
N GLU A 132 18.94 10.88 4.22
CA GLU A 132 18.63 12.05 3.40
C GLU A 132 17.47 11.80 2.44
N GLU A 133 17.41 10.60 1.85
CA GLU A 133 16.28 10.17 1.04
C GLU A 133 14.99 10.14 1.86
N VAL A 134 15.02 9.46 3.02
CA VAL A 134 13.86 9.33 3.88
C VAL A 134 13.37 10.72 4.30
N GLU A 135 14.26 11.60 4.72
CA GLU A 135 13.90 12.97 5.08
C GLU A 135 13.24 13.73 3.91
N SER A 136 13.80 13.59 2.70
CA SER A 136 13.26 14.22 1.49
C SER A 136 11.87 13.68 1.13
N LEU A 137 11.65 12.38 1.25
CA LEU A 137 10.36 11.75 1.01
C LEU A 137 9.32 12.12 2.07
N LEU A 138 9.72 12.23 3.35
CA LEU A 138 8.82 12.64 4.42
C LEU A 138 8.40 14.10 4.34
N LYS A 139 9.23 14.98 3.77
CA LYS A 139 8.87 16.39 3.46
C LYS A 139 7.70 16.50 2.46
N LEU A 140 7.47 15.46 1.66
CA LEU A 140 6.28 15.38 0.80
C LEU A 140 5.00 15.11 1.60
N GLU A 141 5.11 14.73 2.87
CA GLU A 141 4.03 14.26 3.75
C GLU A 141 3.10 13.27 3.02
N PRO A 142 3.62 12.09 2.63
CA PRO A 142 2.79 11.07 2.00
C PRO A 142 1.67 10.64 2.96
N GLY A 143 0.55 10.17 2.42
CA GLY A 143 -0.55 9.70 3.26
C GLY A 143 -0.20 8.41 4.01
N ARG A 144 0.63 7.56 3.40
CA ARG A 144 1.10 6.29 3.99
C ARG A 144 2.55 5.98 3.61
N LEU A 145 3.20 5.16 4.44
CA LEU A 145 4.57 4.71 4.26
C LEU A 145 4.61 3.18 4.16
N GLY A 146 5.24 2.66 3.11
CA GLY A 146 5.44 1.24 2.88
C GLY A 146 6.62 0.70 3.68
N HIS A 147 6.41 -0.43 4.36
CA HIS A 147 7.38 -1.16 5.20
C HIS A 147 7.90 -0.39 6.40
N GLY A 148 8.80 0.57 6.21
CA GLY A 148 9.37 1.33 7.33
C GLY A 148 10.23 0.51 8.30
N THR A 149 10.79 -0.63 7.86
CA THR A 149 11.50 -1.58 8.74
C THR A 149 12.71 -1.00 9.47
N TYR A 150 13.35 0.03 8.88
CA TYR A 150 14.47 0.76 9.48
C TYR A 150 14.10 2.19 9.93
N LEU A 151 12.80 2.55 9.95
CA LEU A 151 12.35 3.87 10.44
C LEU A 151 12.43 3.99 11.95
N LEU A 152 12.03 2.95 12.69
CA LEU A 152 11.83 3.04 14.13
C LEU A 152 13.07 2.66 14.96
N PRO A 153 13.18 3.18 16.19
CA PRO A 153 14.16 2.81 17.21
C PRO A 153 14.47 1.33 17.47
N LYS A 154 15.42 0.76 16.72
CA LYS A 154 16.36 -0.30 17.16
C LYS A 154 17.78 0.17 16.83
N LYS A 155 18.85 -0.35 17.47
CA LYS A 155 20.28 0.04 17.23
C LYS A 155 20.50 0.53 15.78
N ASN A 156 20.72 1.84 15.59
CA ASN A 156 20.88 2.56 14.29
C ASN A 156 19.61 3.12 13.59
N SER A 157 18.54 3.38 14.32
CA SER A 157 17.29 3.99 13.83
C SER A 157 17.28 5.52 13.71
N ILE A 158 16.36 6.03 12.90
CA ILE A 158 16.05 7.45 12.81
C ILE A 158 14.97 7.82 13.83
N ILE A 159 15.28 8.63 14.86
CA ILE A 159 14.24 9.27 15.67
C ILE A 159 13.71 10.45 14.87
N ILE A 160 12.76 10.19 13.96
CA ILE A 160 12.05 11.27 13.27
C ILE A 160 10.84 11.61 14.15
N VAL A 161 11.00 12.68 14.94
CA VAL A 161 10.02 13.26 15.88
C VAL A 161 8.66 13.56 15.22
N SER A 162 8.58 13.53 13.88
CA SER A 162 7.37 13.80 13.09
C SER A 162 6.67 12.56 12.53
N LEU A 163 7.05 11.33 12.90
CA LEU A 163 6.40 10.14 12.32
C LEU A 163 4.91 10.00 12.71
N SER A 164 4.46 10.60 13.82
CA SER A 164 3.09 10.43 14.34
C SER A 164 1.96 10.85 13.40
N ILE A 165 2.26 11.45 12.24
CA ILE A 165 1.27 11.81 11.21
C ILE A 165 1.10 10.74 10.12
N PHE A 166 1.99 9.74 10.05
CA PHE A 166 2.02 8.76 8.95
C PHE A 166 1.48 7.41 9.37
N ILE A 167 0.76 6.75 8.47
CA ILE A 167 0.33 5.37 8.64
C ILE A 167 1.37 4.44 8.01
N LEU A 168 1.74 3.37 8.72
CA LEU A 168 2.66 2.36 8.19
C LEU A 168 1.92 1.16 7.60
N GLU A 169 2.25 0.80 6.37
CA GLU A 169 1.84 -0.44 5.72
C GLU A 169 2.83 -1.55 6.11
N CYS A 170 2.43 -2.42 7.03
CA CYS A 170 3.26 -3.48 7.59
C CYS A 170 3.06 -4.79 6.82
N CYS A 171 4.15 -5.34 6.28
CA CYS A 171 4.13 -6.53 5.43
C CYS A 171 4.95 -7.67 6.08
N LEU A 172 4.35 -8.38 7.04
CA LEU A 172 5.07 -9.30 7.94
C LEU A 172 5.83 -10.39 7.17
N THR A 173 5.13 -11.13 6.31
CA THR A 173 5.74 -12.23 5.55
C THR A 173 6.78 -11.71 4.56
N SER A 174 6.49 -10.62 3.85
CA SER A 174 7.44 -9.96 2.94
C SER A 174 8.73 -9.59 3.66
N ASN A 175 8.63 -8.94 4.83
CA ASN A 175 9.79 -8.43 5.54
C ASN A 175 10.70 -9.55 6.09
N VAL A 176 10.12 -10.66 6.53
CA VAL A 176 10.89 -11.85 6.95
C VAL A 176 11.56 -12.54 5.75
N ILE A 177 10.83 -12.78 4.66
CA ILE A 177 11.36 -13.47 3.48
C ILE A 177 12.45 -12.63 2.79
N SER A 178 12.23 -11.32 2.69
CA SER A 178 13.17 -10.34 2.11
C SER A 178 14.33 -10.00 3.05
N LYS A 179 14.35 -10.55 4.28
CA LYS A 179 15.38 -10.36 5.30
C LYS A 179 15.59 -8.89 5.69
N THR A 180 14.56 -8.06 5.55
CA THR A 180 14.55 -6.71 6.10
C THR A 180 14.35 -6.77 7.63
N VAL A 181 13.76 -7.86 8.13
CA VAL A 181 13.79 -8.28 9.53
C VAL A 181 14.26 -9.74 9.64
N SER A 182 14.82 -10.14 10.78
CA SER A 182 15.37 -11.50 11.00
C SER A 182 14.32 -12.56 11.32
N SER A 183 13.20 -12.17 11.92
CA SER A 183 12.12 -13.05 12.35
C SER A 183 10.81 -12.26 12.50
N TYR A 184 9.69 -12.95 12.70
CA TYR A 184 8.42 -12.27 13.00
C TYR A 184 8.50 -11.58 14.37
N GLU A 185 9.16 -12.18 15.36
CA GLU A 185 9.37 -11.61 16.70
C GLU A 185 10.22 -10.33 16.65
N ASP A 186 11.17 -10.25 15.72
CA ASP A 186 12.04 -9.10 15.54
C ASP A 186 11.43 -7.97 14.71
N HIS A 187 10.20 -8.13 14.21
CA HIS A 187 9.55 -7.08 13.44
C HIS A 187 9.35 -5.80 14.26
N HIS A 188 9.27 -4.67 13.57
CA HIS A 188 9.02 -3.36 14.20
C HIS A 188 7.56 -3.20 14.69
N LEU A 189 6.69 -4.21 14.47
CA LEU A 189 5.28 -4.18 14.89
C LEU A 189 5.15 -4.14 16.41
N THR A 190 6.04 -4.80 17.14
CA THR A 190 6.10 -4.75 18.61
C THR A 190 6.22 -3.31 19.09
N LEU A 191 7.14 -2.55 18.51
CA LEU A 191 7.37 -1.15 18.87
C LEU A 191 6.20 -0.26 18.45
N LEU A 192 5.62 -0.48 17.26
CA LEU A 192 4.42 0.24 16.82
C LEU A 192 3.28 0.08 17.84
N ARG A 193 3.07 -1.14 18.36
CA ARG A 193 2.04 -1.42 19.36
C ARG A 193 2.34 -0.77 20.71
N GLU A 194 3.57 -0.86 21.20
CA GLU A 194 3.99 -0.20 22.44
C GLU A 194 3.79 1.32 22.40
N MET A 195 3.93 1.91 21.20
CA MET A 195 3.75 3.35 20.97
C MET A 195 2.32 3.76 20.61
N ASN A 196 1.38 2.81 20.49
CA ASN A 196 0.05 3.05 19.88
C ASN A 196 0.14 3.78 18.52
N TYR A 197 1.15 3.43 17.72
CA TYR A 197 1.38 4.03 16.42
C TYR A 197 0.40 3.44 15.38
N PRO A 198 -0.18 4.23 14.48
CA PRO A 198 -1.14 3.73 13.50
C PRO A 198 -0.48 2.94 12.36
N TYR A 199 -0.98 1.73 12.10
CA TYR A 199 -0.51 0.87 11.01
C TYR A 199 -1.64 0.05 10.40
N VAL A 200 -1.37 -0.53 9.24
CA VAL A 200 -2.23 -1.52 8.57
C VAL A 200 -1.42 -2.76 8.23
N LEU A 201 -2.04 -3.93 8.25
CA LEU A 201 -1.42 -5.17 7.75
C LEU A 201 -1.69 -5.28 6.25
N CYS A 202 -0.64 -5.57 5.49
CA CYS A 202 -0.68 -5.73 4.04
C CYS A 202 0.07 -7.00 3.63
N THR A 203 -0.32 -7.58 2.49
CA THR A 203 0.35 -8.77 1.95
C THR A 203 1.63 -8.46 1.19
N ASP A 204 1.82 -7.20 0.78
CA ASP A 204 2.79 -6.84 -0.26
C ASP A 204 2.49 -7.67 -1.52
N ASP A 205 3.46 -8.42 -2.04
CA ASP A 205 3.28 -9.36 -3.15
C ASP A 205 2.76 -10.73 -2.71
N LYS A 206 1.44 -10.90 -2.55
CA LYS A 206 0.84 -12.16 -2.06
C LYS A 206 1.28 -13.42 -2.83
N GLY A 207 1.46 -13.30 -4.15
CA GLY A 207 1.86 -14.40 -5.03
C GLY A 207 3.34 -14.75 -4.92
N ILE A 208 4.21 -13.75 -4.73
CA ILE A 208 5.66 -13.95 -4.57
C ILE A 208 5.97 -14.56 -3.20
N PHE A 209 5.28 -14.08 -2.16
CA PHE A 209 5.50 -14.52 -0.78
C PHE A 209 4.62 -15.69 -0.36
N ASN A 210 3.76 -16.19 -1.26
CA ASN A 210 2.82 -17.29 -1.02
C ASN A 210 2.03 -17.10 0.29
N THR A 211 1.38 -15.94 0.43
CA THR A 211 0.60 -15.56 1.62
C THR A 211 -0.80 -15.08 1.24
N SER A 212 -1.63 -14.81 2.25
CA SER A 212 -2.96 -14.19 2.16
C SER A 212 -3.09 -13.11 3.23
N LEU A 213 -4.08 -12.21 3.11
CA LEU A 213 -4.29 -11.21 4.15
C LEU A 213 -4.73 -11.88 5.46
N SER A 214 -5.57 -12.91 5.38
CA SER A 214 -5.93 -13.73 6.55
C SER A 214 -4.71 -14.35 7.24
N ASN A 215 -3.71 -14.79 6.48
CA ASN A 215 -2.46 -15.29 7.05
C ASN A 215 -1.64 -14.17 7.72
N GLU A 216 -1.56 -12.98 7.14
CA GLU A 216 -0.90 -11.84 7.80
C GLU A 216 -1.57 -11.49 9.14
N TYR A 217 -2.92 -11.51 9.21
CA TYR A 217 -3.67 -11.33 10.46
C TYR A 217 -3.43 -12.48 11.45
N TYR A 218 -3.36 -13.73 10.97
CA TYR A 218 -3.02 -14.88 11.81
C TYR A 218 -1.61 -14.75 12.41
N LEU A 219 -0.61 -14.36 11.62
CA LEU A 219 0.76 -14.11 12.07
C LEU A 219 0.78 -12.97 13.11
N ALA A 220 0.02 -11.91 12.87
CA ALA A 220 -0.11 -10.80 13.81
C ALA A 220 -0.71 -11.25 15.16
N SER A 221 -1.72 -12.12 15.14
CA SER A 221 -2.26 -12.73 16.36
C SER A 221 -1.23 -13.60 17.08
N LYS A 222 -0.57 -14.50 16.33
CA LYS A 222 0.35 -15.50 16.85
C LYS A 222 1.58 -14.90 17.51
N TYR A 223 2.25 -13.96 16.84
CA TYR A 223 3.55 -13.45 17.29
C TYR A 223 3.46 -12.23 18.20
N TYR A 224 2.32 -11.53 18.21
CA TYR A 224 2.15 -10.29 18.97
C TYR A 224 0.99 -10.38 19.96
N SER A 225 0.40 -11.55 20.17
CA SER A 225 -0.70 -11.75 21.14
C SER A 225 -1.89 -10.81 20.89
N LEU A 226 -2.19 -10.48 19.62
CA LEU A 226 -3.39 -9.73 19.28
C LEU A 226 -4.61 -10.63 19.48
N THR A 227 -5.53 -10.17 20.31
CA THR A 227 -6.82 -10.81 20.55
C THR A 227 -7.74 -10.62 19.34
N LYS A 228 -8.87 -11.35 19.29
CA LYS A 228 -9.88 -11.14 18.24
C LYS A 228 -10.39 -9.70 18.19
N HIS A 229 -10.59 -9.09 19.36
CA HIS A 229 -10.98 -7.70 19.48
C HIS A 229 -9.91 -6.75 18.92
N ASP A 230 -8.62 -7.01 19.18
CA ASP A 230 -7.54 -6.19 18.62
C ASP A 230 -7.47 -6.31 17.09
N LEU A 231 -7.63 -7.52 16.55
CA LEU A 231 -7.66 -7.75 15.10
C LEU A 231 -8.87 -7.08 14.43
N PHE A 232 -10.05 -7.12 15.09
CA PHE A 232 -11.24 -6.41 14.62
C PHE A 232 -11.00 -4.90 14.57
N ASN A 233 -10.46 -4.32 15.65
CA ASN A 233 -10.18 -2.88 15.71
C ASN A 233 -9.13 -2.47 14.69
N LEU A 234 -8.06 -3.25 14.53
CA LEU A 234 -7.03 -3.00 13.52
C LEU A 234 -7.64 -2.95 12.11
N SER A 235 -8.51 -3.90 11.80
CA SER A 235 -9.24 -3.92 10.53
C SER A 235 -10.23 -2.76 10.39
N TYR A 236 -10.95 -2.41 11.46
CA TYR A 236 -11.91 -1.30 11.45
C TYR A 236 -11.24 0.07 11.29
N GLU A 237 -10.18 0.33 12.04
CA GLU A 237 -9.40 1.57 12.01
C GLU A 237 -8.69 1.76 10.66
N SER A 238 -8.30 0.66 9.99
CA SER A 238 -7.72 0.74 8.64
C SER A 238 -8.60 1.48 7.64
N ILE A 239 -9.92 1.51 7.85
CA ILE A 239 -10.88 2.25 7.00
C ILE A 239 -10.61 3.76 7.04
N ASP A 240 -10.10 4.30 8.15
CA ASP A 240 -9.75 5.72 8.22
C ASP A 240 -8.49 6.06 7.41
N TYR A 241 -7.64 5.06 7.17
CA TYR A 241 -6.34 5.20 6.52
C TYR A 241 -6.38 4.98 4.99
N ILE A 242 -7.52 4.55 4.45
CA ILE A 242 -7.70 4.41 2.99
C ILE A 242 -7.75 5.77 2.30
N PHE A 243 -7.40 5.78 1.03
CA PHE A 243 -7.35 6.98 0.20
C PHE A 243 -8.69 7.34 -0.44
N SER A 244 -9.69 6.47 -0.30
CA SER A 244 -11.06 6.71 -0.74
C SER A 244 -11.78 7.83 0.02
N PRO A 245 -12.81 8.47 -0.59
CA PRO A 245 -13.59 9.53 0.05
C PRO A 245 -14.37 9.08 1.28
N GLU A 246 -14.73 10.04 2.15
CA GLU A 246 -15.48 9.81 3.39
C GLU A 246 -16.80 9.05 3.23
N ARG A 247 -17.46 9.18 2.07
CA ARG A 247 -18.67 8.41 1.77
C ARG A 247 -18.39 6.91 1.79
N GLU A 248 -17.36 6.48 1.08
CA GLU A 248 -16.99 5.08 0.94
C GLU A 248 -16.48 4.52 2.29
N LYS A 249 -15.71 5.32 3.04
CA LYS A 249 -15.32 4.99 4.43
C LYS A 249 -16.53 4.73 5.33
N LYS A 250 -17.58 5.57 5.25
CA LYS A 250 -18.82 5.37 6.03
C LYS A 250 -19.56 4.09 5.62
N GLU A 251 -19.62 3.79 4.32
CA GLU A 251 -20.23 2.56 3.80
C GLU A 251 -19.49 1.32 4.33
N LEU A 252 -18.15 1.31 4.28
CA LEU A 252 -17.31 0.25 4.85
C LEU A 252 -17.48 0.13 6.37
N LYS A 253 -17.44 1.23 7.12
CA LYS A 253 -17.66 1.21 8.58
C LYS A 253 -19.00 0.60 8.97
N ASN A 254 -20.05 0.80 8.17
CA ASN A 254 -21.36 0.18 8.40
C ASN A 254 -21.37 -1.33 8.15
N ILE A 255 -20.51 -1.83 7.26
CA ILE A 255 -20.30 -3.28 7.10
C ILE A 255 -19.66 -3.85 8.36
N TRP A 256 -18.59 -3.23 8.87
CA TRP A 256 -17.88 -3.70 10.07
C TRP A 256 -18.73 -3.71 11.34
N LYS A 257 -19.61 -2.72 11.53
CA LYS A 257 -20.55 -2.68 12.67
C LYS A 257 -21.42 -3.93 12.80
N LYS A 258 -21.65 -4.67 11.71
CA LYS A 258 -22.39 -5.94 11.75
C LYS A 258 -21.61 -7.06 12.44
N TYR A 259 -20.28 -6.97 12.46
CA TYR A 259 -19.37 -7.95 13.03
C TYR A 259 -18.86 -7.58 14.43
N GLU A 260 -19.15 -6.36 14.91
CA GLU A 260 -18.70 -5.84 16.21
C GLU A 260 -19.07 -6.79 17.38
N ASN A 261 -20.29 -7.33 17.38
CA ASN A 261 -20.76 -8.26 18.42
C ASN A 261 -20.25 -9.70 18.26
N SER A 262 -19.47 -9.99 17.20
CA SER A 262 -18.94 -11.32 16.91
C SER A 262 -17.49 -11.52 17.39
N CYS A 263 -16.89 -10.48 17.99
CA CYS A 263 -15.47 -10.42 18.34
C CYS A 263 -15.22 -10.36 19.85
#